data_AF-A0A9R0ZFP1-F1
#
_entry.id   AF-A0A9R0ZFP1-F1
#
_cell.length_a   1.000
_cell.length_b   1.000
_cell.length_c   1.000
_cell.angle_alpha   90.00
_cell.angle_beta   90.00
_cell.angle_gamma   90.00
#
_symmetry.space_group_name_H-M   'P 1'
#
loop_
_entity.id
_entity.type
_entity.pdbx_description
1 polymer ?
#
loop_
_entity_poly.entity_id
_entity_poly.type
_entity_poly.pdbx_seq_one_letter_code
_entity_poly.pdbx_strand_id
1 'polypeptide(L)'
;MMRAQVNLKIKQAFCPPKIVDKNPCLEYIQYIVFPWFDKFEVVRKENNGGNKTFLTMDELVADYEAGDLHPADVKPALAKAINEILKPVRDHFNSSSEAKILLNTVKKYRVSN
;
A
#
# COMPACT_ATOMS: atom_id res chain seq x y z
N MET A 1 -5.30 13.04 -2.75
CA MET A 1 -5.52 11.76 -3.45
C MET A 1 -6.61 10.98 -2.72
N MET A 2 -7.69 10.59 -3.42
CA MET A 2 -8.81 9.87 -2.80
C MET A 2 -8.43 8.41 -2.48
N ARG A 3 -9.06 7.79 -1.47
CA ARG A 3 -8.83 6.37 -1.14
C ARG A 3 -8.98 5.45 -2.37
N ALA A 4 -10.00 5.69 -3.18
CA ALA A 4 -10.24 4.94 -4.41
C ALA A 4 -9.09 5.02 -5.43
N GLN A 5 -8.37 6.15 -5.50
CA GLN A 5 -7.22 6.29 -6.40
C GLN A 5 -6.04 5.43 -5.95
N VAL A 6 -5.80 5.31 -4.64
CA VAL A 6 -4.77 4.39 -4.11
C VAL A 6 -5.12 2.96 -4.47
N ASN A 7 -6.37 2.54 -4.20
CA ASN A 7 -6.81 1.18 -4.47
C ASN A 7 -6.68 0.82 -5.96
N LEU A 8 -7.06 1.75 -6.85
CA LEU A 8 -6.94 1.54 -8.29
C LEU A 8 -5.47 1.37 -8.72
N LYS A 9 -4.58 2.26 -8.26
CA LYS A 9 -3.16 2.21 -8.61
C LYS A 9 -2.48 0.95 -8.09
N ILE A 10 -2.73 0.56 -6.84
CA ILE A 10 -2.15 -0.67 -6.26
C ILE A 10 -2.72 -1.91 -6.96
N LYS A 11 -4.01 -1.92 -7.31
CA LYS A 11 -4.62 -3.02 -8.09
C LYS A 11 -3.90 -3.21 -9.43
N GLN A 12 -3.57 -2.12 -10.12
CA GLN A 12 -2.88 -2.11 -11.41
C GLN A 12 -1.36 -2.28 -11.31
N ALA A 13 -0.78 -2.21 -10.12
CA ALA A 13 0.67 -2.31 -9.94
C ALA A 13 1.21 -3.68 -10.37
N PHE A 14 2.43 -3.70 -10.89
CA PHE A 14 3.16 -4.94 -11.16
C PHE A 14 3.40 -5.69 -9.85
N CYS A 15 2.99 -6.96 -9.79
CA CYS A 15 3.13 -7.81 -8.61
C CYS A 15 3.03 -9.28 -9.05
N PRO A 16 4.05 -9.76 -9.77
CA PRO A 16 4.09 -11.13 -10.29
C PRO A 16 4.09 -12.17 -9.16
N PRO A 17 3.31 -13.26 -9.25
CA PRO A 17 3.29 -14.30 -8.21
C PRO A 17 4.66 -14.96 -8.07
N LYS A 18 5.08 -15.24 -6.83
CA LYS A 18 6.34 -15.91 -6.48
C LYS A 18 7.63 -15.20 -6.93
N ILE A 19 7.54 -13.98 -7.44
CA ILE A 19 8.71 -13.20 -7.88
C ILE A 19 8.85 -11.98 -6.98
N VAL A 20 9.94 -11.98 -6.21
CA VAL A 20 10.26 -10.91 -5.27
C VAL A 20 11.11 -9.81 -5.90
N ASP A 21 12.02 -10.18 -6.81
CA ASP A 21 12.89 -9.23 -7.52
C ASP A 21 12.06 -8.18 -8.28
N LYS A 22 12.39 -6.91 -8.05
CA LYS A 22 11.77 -5.74 -8.70
C LYS A 22 10.23 -5.72 -8.59
N ASN A 23 9.70 -6.22 -7.48
CA ASN A 23 8.27 -6.21 -7.20
C ASN A 23 7.90 -4.93 -6.41
N PRO A 24 7.34 -3.89 -7.06
CA PRO A 24 7.11 -2.60 -6.41
C PRO A 24 6.12 -2.69 -5.23
N CYS A 25 5.23 -3.69 -5.22
CA CYS A 25 4.37 -3.91 -4.06
C CYS A 25 5.18 -4.35 -2.84
N LEU A 26 6.15 -5.25 -3.01
CA LEU A 26 6.98 -5.72 -1.91
C LEU A 26 7.96 -4.64 -1.45
N GLU A 27 8.51 -3.84 -2.37
CA GLU A 27 9.35 -2.69 -2.02
C GLU A 27 8.58 -1.66 -1.16
N TYR A 28 7.31 -1.38 -1.48
CA TYR A 28 6.50 -0.48 -0.64
C TYR A 28 6.24 -1.09 0.73
N ILE A 29 6.06 -2.40 0.81
CA ILE A 29 5.89 -3.07 2.10
C ILE A 29 7.19 -2.95 2.92
N GLN A 30 8.34 -3.23 2.30
CA GLN A 30 9.66 -3.16 2.94
C GLN A 30 10.04 -1.77 3.43
N TYR A 31 9.88 -0.75 2.57
CA TYR A 31 10.46 0.56 2.81
C TYR A 31 9.48 1.60 3.34
N ILE A 32 8.17 1.31 3.29
CA ILE A 32 7.13 2.24 3.76
C ILE A 32 6.28 1.60 4.86
N VAL A 33 5.72 0.41 4.61
CA VAL A 33 4.74 -0.17 5.54
C VAL A 33 5.41 -0.71 6.81
N PHE A 34 6.47 -1.50 6.67
CA PHE A 34 7.22 -2.02 7.84
C PHE A 34 7.79 -0.90 8.71
N PRO A 35 8.50 0.12 8.18
CA PRO A 35 8.99 1.23 9.00
C PRO A 35 7.90 2.07 9.66
N TRP A 36 6.66 2.03 9.17
CA TRP A 36 5.55 2.80 9.73
C TRP A 36 4.77 2.03 10.81
N PHE A 37 4.59 0.72 10.64
CA PHE A 37 3.73 -0.09 11.51
C PHE A 37 4.45 -1.20 12.27
N ASP A 38 5.72 -1.45 11.98
CA ASP A 38 6.53 -2.60 12.45
C ASP A 38 5.98 -3.98 12.06
N LYS A 39 4.95 -4.02 11.20
CA LYS A 39 4.30 -5.25 10.73
C LYS A 39 3.55 -5.04 9.42
N PHE A 40 3.21 -6.14 8.75
CA PHE A 40 2.29 -6.18 7.63
C PHE A 40 1.15 -7.17 7.88
N GLU A 41 -0.10 -6.70 7.81
CA GLU A 41 -1.29 -7.51 8.07
C GLU A 41 -2.03 -7.85 6.79
N VAL A 42 -2.20 -9.14 6.51
CA VAL A 42 -2.96 -9.66 5.38
C VAL A 42 -4.25 -10.28 5.89
N VAL A 43 -5.39 -9.68 5.49
CA VAL A 43 -6.73 -10.18 5.82
C VAL A 43 -7.27 -10.95 4.64
N ARG A 44 -7.48 -12.25 4.81
CA ARG A 44 -7.96 -13.17 3.77
C ARG A 44 -8.90 -14.21 4.36
N LYS A 45 -9.73 -14.82 3.53
CA LYS A 45 -10.69 -15.84 3.96
C LYS A 45 -9.97 -17.05 4.55
N GLU A 46 -10.59 -17.74 5.51
CA GLU A 46 -10.11 -19.00 6.11
C GLU A 46 -9.60 -19.99 5.05
N ASN A 47 -10.39 -20.23 4.00
CA ASN A 47 -10.06 -21.15 2.91
C ASN A 47 -8.80 -20.77 2.11
N ASN A 48 -8.30 -19.54 2.26
CA ASN A 48 -7.10 -19.04 1.60
C ASN A 48 -5.92 -18.90 2.60
N GLY A 49 -5.98 -19.59 3.74
CA GLY A 49 -4.92 -19.58 4.76
C GLY A 49 -5.09 -18.55 5.87
N GLY A 50 -6.30 -17.98 6.02
CA GLY A 50 -6.69 -17.12 7.15
C GLY A 50 -5.90 -15.81 7.28
N ASN A 51 -6.31 -14.95 8.22
CA ASN A 51 -5.57 -13.72 8.49
C ASN A 51 -4.14 -14.04 8.96
N LYS A 52 -3.15 -13.34 8.41
CA LYS A 52 -1.74 -13.51 8.80
C LYS A 52 -1.09 -12.15 9.01
N THR A 53 -0.28 -12.05 10.06
CA THR A 53 0.55 -10.89 10.35
C THR A 53 2.01 -11.30 10.15
N PHE A 54 2.72 -10.52 9.34
CA PHE A 54 4.15 -10.66 9.10
C PHE A 54 4.88 -9.61 9.94
N LEU A 55 5.85 -10.04 10.73
CA LEU A 55 6.66 -9.17 11.58
C LEU A 55 8.00 -8.80 10.93
N THR A 56 8.42 -9.57 9.93
CA THR A 56 9.63 -9.30 9.15
C THR A 56 9.37 -9.42 7.65
N MET A 57 10.21 -8.77 6.85
CA MET A 57 10.19 -8.97 5.39
C MET A 57 10.58 -10.39 5.01
N ASP A 58 11.47 -11.04 5.76
CA ASP A 58 11.93 -12.40 5.47
C ASP A 58 10.77 -13.41 5.56
N GLU A 59 9.92 -13.29 6.59
CA GLU A 59 8.69 -14.10 6.71
C GLU A 59 7.75 -13.90 5.52
N LEU A 60 7.60 -12.65 5.08
CA LEU A 60 6.72 -12.31 3.96
C LEU A 60 7.25 -12.85 2.64
N VAL A 61 8.56 -12.70 2.41
CA VAL A 61 9.27 -13.17 1.21
C VAL A 61 9.18 -14.69 1.11
N ALA A 62 9.46 -15.41 2.20
CA ALA A 62 9.38 -16.86 2.23
C ALA A 62 8.00 -17.38 1.82
N ASP A 63 6.93 -16.82 2.40
CA ASP A 63 5.54 -17.16 2.06
C ASP A 63 5.20 -16.81 0.60
N TYR A 64 5.69 -15.67 0.10
CA TYR A 64 5.38 -15.20 -1.24
C TYR A 64 6.06 -16.06 -2.32
N GLU A 65 7.33 -16.43 -2.11
CA GLU A 65 8.10 -17.31 -3.01
C GLU A 65 7.56 -18.75 -3.00
N ALA A 66 7.16 -19.25 -1.83
CA ALA A 66 6.49 -20.55 -1.70
C ALA A 66 5.14 -20.58 -2.45
N GLY A 67 4.46 -19.43 -2.51
CA GLY A 67 3.12 -19.29 -3.07
C GLY A 67 1.99 -19.37 -2.05
N ASP A 68 2.35 -19.46 -0.77
CA ASP A 68 1.41 -19.44 0.36
C ASP A 68 0.78 -18.06 0.54
N LEU A 69 1.43 -17.02 0.03
CA LEU A 69 0.91 -15.66 -0.05
C LEU A 69 0.76 -15.21 -1.52
N HIS A 70 -0.48 -14.94 -1.96
CA HIS A 70 -0.78 -14.60 -3.34
C HIS A 70 -0.82 -13.08 -3.57
N PRO A 71 -0.43 -12.55 -4.75
CA PRO A 71 -0.59 -11.13 -5.10
C PRO A 71 -2.00 -10.55 -4.87
N ALA A 72 -3.02 -11.40 -5.02
CA ALA A 72 -4.42 -11.01 -4.81
C ALA A 72 -4.75 -10.69 -3.35
N ASP A 73 -3.98 -11.19 -2.39
CA ASP A 73 -4.11 -10.89 -0.97
C ASP A 73 -3.17 -9.73 -0.56
N VAL A 74 -1.95 -9.71 -1.14
CA VAL A 74 -0.95 -8.65 -0.89
C VAL A 74 -1.46 -7.28 -1.33
N LYS A 75 -2.02 -7.16 -2.54
CA LYS A 75 -2.42 -5.86 -3.08
C LYS A 75 -3.49 -5.15 -2.25
N PRO A 76 -4.59 -5.81 -1.83
CA PRO A 76 -5.57 -5.19 -0.94
C PRO A 76 -4.99 -4.80 0.42
N ALA A 77 -4.16 -5.66 1.01
CA ALA A 77 -3.49 -5.38 2.29
C ALA A 77 -2.56 -4.16 2.21
N LEU A 78 -1.74 -4.08 1.16
CA LEU A 78 -0.89 -2.92 0.88
C LEU A 78 -1.72 -1.65 0.66
N ALA A 79 -2.79 -1.73 -0.15
CA ALA A 79 -3.65 -0.58 -0.38
C ALA A 79 -4.30 -0.07 0.91
N LYS A 80 -4.71 -0.98 1.81
CA LYS A 80 -5.24 -0.62 3.14
C LYS A 80 -4.18 0.12 3.96
N ALA A 81 -2.98 -0.45 4.11
CA ALA A 81 -1.89 0.15 4.87
C ALA A 81 -1.52 1.56 4.35
N ILE A 82 -1.31 1.72 3.04
CA ILE A 82 -1.01 3.04 2.44
C ILE A 82 -2.15 4.03 2.68
N ASN A 83 -3.41 3.58 2.66
CA ASN A 83 -4.54 4.47 2.93
C ASN A 83 -4.61 4.93 4.39
N GLU A 84 -4.14 4.12 5.34
CA GLU A 84 -4.05 4.46 6.75
C GLU A 84 -2.91 5.46 6.99
N ILE A 85 -1.73 5.23 6.40
CA ILE A 85 -0.60 6.17 6.42
C ILE A 85 -1.01 7.55 5.87
N LEU A 86 -1.77 7.58 4.76
CA LEU A 86 -2.22 8.82 4.13
C LEU A 86 -3.43 9.47 4.84
N LYS A 87 -4.05 8.81 5.82
CA LYS A 87 -5.24 9.34 6.52
C LYS A 87 -5.01 10.71 7.18
N PRO A 88 -4.00 10.89 8.06
CA PRO A 88 -3.78 12.19 8.72
C PRO A 88 -3.56 13.34 7.72
N VAL A 89 -2.85 13.06 6.62
CA VAL A 89 -2.63 14.04 5.55
C VAL A 89 -3.96 14.44 4.90
N ARG A 90 -4.81 13.46 4.55
CA ARG A 90 -6.13 13.73 3.95
C ARG A 90 -7.02 14.53 4.90
N ASP A 91 -7.00 14.20 6.17
CA ASP A 91 -7.82 14.87 7.18
C ASP A 91 -7.40 16.35 7.30
N HIS A 92 -6.09 16.63 7.34
CA HIS A 92 -5.56 18.00 7.37
C HIS A 92 -5.99 18.84 6.15
N PHE A 93 -5.86 18.30 4.94
CA PHE A 93 -6.31 18.98 3.72
C PHE A 93 -7.83 19.05 3.58
N ASN A 94 -8.60 18.32 4.38
CA ASN A 94 -10.06 18.42 4.42
C ASN A 94 -10.56 19.41 5.47
N SER A 95 -9.81 19.66 6.54
CA SER A 95 -10.23 20.56 7.62
C SER A 95 -9.67 21.97 7.51
N SER A 96 -8.45 22.17 6.97
CA SER A 96 -7.86 23.50 6.80
C SER A 96 -8.26 24.14 5.46
N SER A 97 -8.84 25.34 5.55
CA SER A 97 -9.21 26.19 4.41
C SER A 97 -7.97 26.59 3.60
N GLU A 98 -6.88 26.92 4.29
CA GLU A 98 -5.61 27.34 3.74
C GLU A 98 -4.93 26.18 2.99
N ALA A 99 -4.91 24.99 3.58
CA ALA A 99 -4.35 23.79 2.95
C ALA A 99 -5.11 23.41 1.67
N LYS A 100 -6.45 23.55 1.65
CA LYS A 100 -7.27 23.35 0.44
C LYS A 100 -6.90 24.33 -0.67
N ILE A 101 -6.75 25.61 -0.34
CA ILE A 101 -6.38 26.65 -1.31
C ILE A 101 -5.01 26.31 -1.90
N LEU A 102 -4.02 26.00 -1.06
CA LEU A 102 -2.68 25.63 -1.50
C LEU A 102 -2.71 24.42 -2.45
N LEU A 103 -3.41 23.34 -2.08
CA LEU A 103 -3.53 22.14 -2.91
C LEU A 103 -4.15 22.44 -4.28
N ASN A 104 -5.20 23.26 -4.32
CA ASN A 104 -5.86 23.64 -5.56
C ASN A 104 -4.97 24.51 -6.43
N THR A 105 -4.16 25.38 -5.84
CA THR A 105 -3.17 26.20 -6.55
C THR A 105 -2.08 25.32 -7.16
N VAL A 106 -1.47 24.41 -6.38
CA VAL A 106 -0.40 23.53 -6.86
C VAL A 106 -0.88 22.63 -8.01
N LYS A 107 -2.11 22.11 -7.95
CA LYS A 107 -2.69 21.30 -9.03
C LYS A 107 -2.82 22.03 -10.38
N LYS A 108 -2.88 23.36 -10.38
CA LYS A 108 -2.99 24.16 -11.62
C LYS A 108 -1.65 24.31 -12.33
N TYR A 109 -0.54 24.09 -11.63
CA TYR A 109 0.77 24.15 -12.24
C TYR A 109 0.95 22.93 -13.15
N ARG A 110 1.28 23.19 -14.43
CA ARG A 110 1.73 22.14 -15.33
C ARG A 110 3.13 21.73 -14.88
N VAL A 111 3.31 20.45 -14.62
CA VAL A 111 4.65 19.88 -14.56
C VAL A 111 5.15 19.84 -16.00
N SER A 112 6.06 20.75 -16.33
CA SER A 112 6.84 20.65 -17.57
C SER A 112 7.78 19.46 -17.39
N ASN A 113 7.56 18.41 -18.16
CA ASN A 113 8.47 17.27 -18.27
C ASN A 113 9.50 17.55 -19.35
#